data_AF-A0A1H7T840-F1
#
_entry.id   AF-A0A1H7T840-F1
#
_cell.length_a   1.000
_cell.length_b   1.000
_cell.length_c   1.000
_cell.angle_alpha   90.00
_cell.angle_beta   90.00
_cell.angle_gamma   90.00
#
_symmetry.space_group_name_H-M   'P 1'
#
loop_
_entity.id
_entity.type
_entity.pdbx_description
1 polymer ?
#
loop_
_entity_poly.entity_id
_entity_poly.type
_entity_poly.pdbx_seq_one_letter_code
_entity_poly.pdbx_strand_id
1 'polypeptide(L)'
;MSKHSYDYPYGGIVKCGACGATYIGNASRQTLVDGTERVYRSYRCRNQYSNKTCDAPGISEHHLQQLVFERLQITNKKLQDKKMIAQAKSDQRMLQKEIEVSNRRRKNWMLALGDGKLSPAIMQT
;
A
#
# COMPACT_ATOMS: atom_id res chain seq x y z
N MET A 1 25.65 -9.19 -11.64
CA MET A 1 24.67 -10.05 -10.92
C MET A 1 25.05 -11.50 -11.15
N SER A 2 25.08 -12.34 -10.11
CA SER A 2 25.35 -13.78 -10.27
C SER A 2 24.22 -14.44 -11.07
N LYS A 3 24.52 -15.47 -11.88
CA LYS A 3 23.51 -16.21 -12.67
C LYS A 3 22.32 -16.72 -11.85
N HIS A 4 22.50 -16.95 -10.55
CA HIS A 4 21.51 -17.49 -9.63
C HIS A 4 20.76 -16.45 -8.78
N SER A 5 20.87 -15.16 -9.09
CA SER A 5 20.18 -14.12 -8.29
C SER A 5 18.65 -14.26 -8.33
N TYR A 6 18.11 -14.87 -9.39
CA TYR A 6 16.67 -15.11 -9.55
C TYR A 6 16.15 -16.29 -8.73
N ASP A 7 17.04 -17.19 -8.27
CA ASP A 7 16.65 -18.37 -7.49
C ASP A 7 16.22 -18.02 -6.05
N TYR A 8 16.52 -16.79 -5.60
CA TYR A 8 16.29 -16.31 -4.24
C TYR A 8 15.49 -15.00 -4.25
N PRO A 9 14.15 -15.07 -4.41
CA PRO A 9 13.30 -13.89 -4.61
C PRO A 9 13.32 -12.89 -3.45
N TYR A 10 13.64 -13.34 -2.24
CA TYR A 10 13.70 -12.48 -1.06
C TYR A 10 15.09 -11.90 -0.78
N GLY A 11 16.09 -12.30 -1.58
CA GLY A 11 17.45 -11.80 -1.48
C GLY A 11 17.49 -10.31 -1.84
N GLY A 12 18.14 -9.49 -1.02
CA GLY A 12 18.12 -8.03 -1.23
C GLY A 12 17.01 -7.30 -0.47
N ILE A 13 15.87 -7.96 -0.28
CA ILE A 13 14.66 -7.38 0.34
C ILE A 13 14.69 -7.57 1.85
N VAL A 14 14.97 -8.80 2.31
CA VAL A 14 14.97 -9.12 3.75
C VAL A 14 16.18 -8.50 4.44
N LYS A 15 15.92 -7.82 5.56
CA LYS A 15 16.93 -7.16 6.40
C LYS A 15 17.05 -7.88 7.74
N CYS A 16 18.27 -7.89 8.27
CA CYS A 16 18.56 -8.41 9.58
C CYS A 16 18.07 -7.45 10.66
N GLY A 17 17.25 -7.94 11.58
CA GLY A 17 16.77 -7.15 12.72
C GLY A 17 17.87 -6.82 13.74
N ALA A 18 18.96 -7.60 13.79
CA ALA A 18 20.06 -7.37 14.72
C ALA A 18 21.07 -6.34 14.20
N CYS A 19 21.57 -6.52 12.97
CA CYS A 19 22.67 -5.70 12.43
C CYS A 19 22.29 -4.84 11.21
N GLY A 20 21.02 -4.85 10.77
CA GLY A 20 20.54 -4.09 9.60
C GLY A 20 21.01 -4.59 8.23
N ALA A 21 21.98 -5.52 8.19
CA ALA A 21 22.51 -6.06 6.94
C ALA A 21 21.45 -6.85 6.16
N THR A 22 21.64 -6.94 4.84
CA THR A 22 20.77 -7.70 3.96
C THR A 22 20.96 -9.20 4.12
N TYR A 23 19.86 -9.96 4.08
CA TYR A 23 19.88 -11.41 3.94
C TYR A 23 20.15 -11.83 2.49
N ILE A 24 21.04 -12.81 2.30
CA ILE A 24 21.43 -13.37 1.00
C ILE A 24 21.02 -14.83 0.91
N GLY A 25 20.73 -15.29 -0.31
CA GLY A 25 20.37 -16.68 -0.57
C GLY A 25 21.46 -17.67 -0.20
N ASN A 26 21.05 -18.84 0.29
CA ASN A 26 21.89 -19.95 0.69
C ASN A 26 21.17 -21.27 0.41
N ALA A 27 21.89 -22.27 -0.09
CA ALA A 27 21.38 -23.62 -0.26
C ALA A 27 22.27 -24.62 0.46
N SER A 28 21.64 -25.62 1.08
CA SER A 28 22.32 -26.83 1.53
C SER A 28 21.79 -28.01 0.71
N ARG A 29 22.69 -28.92 0.34
CA ARG A 29 22.36 -30.16 -0.37
C ARG A 29 22.54 -31.31 0.59
N GLN A 30 21.58 -32.22 0.62
CA GLN A 30 21.64 -33.44 1.41
C GLN A 30 21.27 -34.62 0.53
N THR A 31 22.07 -35.68 0.59
CA THR A 31 21.76 -36.97 -0.01
C THR A 31 20.89 -37.76 0.96
N LEU A 32 19.72 -38.18 0.50
CA LEU A 32 18.81 -39.01 1.28
C LEU A 32 19.25 -40.47 1.29
N VAL A 33 18.63 -41.26 2.17
CA VAL A 33 18.90 -42.70 2.35
C VAL A 33 18.61 -43.49 1.07
N ASP A 34 17.70 -43.00 0.22
CA ASP A 34 17.35 -43.58 -1.08
C ASP A 34 18.32 -43.18 -2.21
N GLY A 35 19.37 -42.41 -1.89
CA GLY A 35 20.37 -41.92 -2.86
C GLY A 35 19.94 -40.65 -3.61
N THR A 36 18.75 -40.11 -3.36
CA THR A 36 18.29 -38.87 -4.02
C THR A 36 18.93 -37.63 -3.37
N GLU A 37 19.22 -36.60 -4.17
CA GLU A 37 19.66 -35.29 -3.65
C GLU A 37 18.48 -34.37 -3.38
N ARG A 38 18.45 -33.77 -2.20
CA ARG A 38 17.51 -32.71 -1.84
C ARG A 38 18.21 -31.41 -1.52
N VAL A 39 17.68 -30.32 -2.09
CA VAL A 39 18.18 -28.97 -1.91
C VAL A 39 17.27 -28.22 -0.95
N TYR A 40 17.83 -27.75 0.15
CA TYR A 40 17.15 -26.90 1.13
C TYR A 40 17.62 -25.47 0.98
N ARG A 41 16.70 -24.59 0.59
CA ARG A 41 16.95 -23.16 0.40
C ARG A 41 16.66 -22.39 1.69
N SER A 42 17.51 -21.41 1.94
CA SER A 42 17.50 -20.57 3.13
C SER A 42 18.09 -19.20 2.78
N TYR A 43 17.95 -18.27 3.71
CA TYR A 43 18.53 -16.95 3.65
C TYR A 43 19.44 -16.77 4.87
N ARG A 44 20.63 -16.22 4.68
CA ARG A 44 21.57 -15.93 5.78
C ARG A 44 21.97 -14.46 5.79
N CYS A 45 22.23 -13.91 6.97
CA CYS A 45 22.69 -12.53 7.11
C CYS A 45 24.06 -12.35 6.44
N ARG A 46 24.22 -11.33 5.59
CA ARG A 46 25.50 -11.04 4.90
C ARG A 46 26.64 -10.79 5.89
N ASN A 47 26.40 -10.02 6.96
CA ASN A 47 27.44 -9.71 7.93
C ASN A 47 27.82 -10.93 8.78
N GLN A 48 26.85 -11.79 9.11
CA GLN A 48 27.13 -13.07 9.77
C GLN A 48 27.99 -13.97 8.88
N TYR A 49 27.69 -14.03 7.59
CA TYR A 49 28.42 -14.89 6.66
C TYR A 49 29.80 -14.35 6.30
N SER A 50 29.88 -13.12 5.79
CA SER A 50 31.08 -12.52 5.22
C SER A 50 31.99 -11.91 6.27
N ASN A 51 31.43 -11.19 7.24
CA ASN A 51 32.21 -10.33 8.15
C ASN A 51 32.35 -10.93 9.56
N LYS A 52 31.56 -11.96 9.89
CA LYS A 52 31.47 -12.58 11.22
C LYS A 52 31.13 -11.61 12.36
N THR A 53 30.46 -10.48 12.03
CA THR A 53 30.09 -9.42 12.99
C THR A 53 28.64 -9.48 13.46
N CYS A 54 27.92 -10.55 13.13
CA CYS A 54 26.53 -10.76 13.52
C CYS A 54 26.31 -12.26 13.74
N ASP A 55 25.39 -12.58 14.65
CA ASP A 55 25.01 -13.93 15.08
C ASP A 55 23.59 -14.31 14.64
N ALA A 56 22.93 -13.45 13.86
CA ALA A 56 21.55 -13.68 13.43
C ALA A 56 21.42 -15.01 12.66
N PRO A 57 20.40 -15.83 13.00
CA PRO A 57 20.24 -17.16 12.41
C PRO A 57 19.82 -17.08 10.94
N GLY A 58 20.02 -18.19 10.24
CA GLY A 58 19.46 -18.40 8.92
C GLY A 58 17.94 -18.53 8.97
N ILE A 59 17.26 -18.11 7.90
CA ILE A 59 15.81 -18.20 7.75
C ILE A 59 15.50 -19.19 6.64
N SER A 60 14.66 -20.19 6.90
CA SER A 60 14.17 -21.11 5.87
C SER A 60 13.37 -20.36 4.81
N GLU A 61 13.61 -20.66 3.53
CA GLU A 61 12.82 -20.06 2.44
C GLU A 61 11.34 -20.40 2.56
N HIS A 62 11.02 -21.63 2.95
CA HIS A 62 9.64 -22.08 3.13
C HIS A 62 8.89 -21.26 4.18
N HIS A 63 9.49 -21.07 5.37
CA HIS A 63 8.87 -20.28 6.44
C HIS A 63 8.77 -18.80 6.06
N LEU A 64 9.79 -18.26 5.41
CA LEU A 64 9.77 -16.87 4.95
C LEU A 64 8.65 -16.66 3.92
N GLN A 65 8.49 -17.60 2.99
CA GLN A 65 7.42 -17.57 2.00
C GLN A 65 6.04 -17.58 2.66
N GLN A 66 5.81 -18.50 3.59
CA GLN A 66 4.55 -18.58 4.35
C GLN A 66 4.23 -17.24 5.04
N LEU A 67 5.19 -16.69 5.79
CA LEU A 67 5.02 -15.41 6.49
C LEU A 67 4.73 -14.25 5.53
N VAL A 68 5.42 -14.21 4.38
CA VAL A 68 5.18 -13.18 3.37
C VAL A 68 3.76 -13.28 2.86
N PHE A 69 3.28 -14.46 2.47
CA PHE A 69 1.93 -14.65 1.94
C PHE A 69 0.83 -14.44 2.99
N GLU A 70 1.06 -14.83 4.23
CA GLU A 70 0.14 -14.56 5.35
C GLU A 70 -0.02 -13.07 5.61
N ARG A 71 1.08 -12.31 5.51
CA ARG A 71 1.09 -10.87 5.79
C ARG A 71 0.82 -10.01 4.57
N LEU A 72 0.87 -10.58 3.36
CA LEU A 72 0.52 -9.89 2.13
C LEU A 72 -0.99 -9.66 2.10
N GLN A 73 -1.43 -8.62 2.80
CA GLN A 73 -2.74 -8.05 2.58
C GLN A 73 -2.68 -7.34 1.22
N ILE A 74 -3.06 -8.05 0.14
CA ILE A 74 -3.31 -7.46 -1.17
C ILE A 74 -4.50 -6.53 -1.00
N THR A 75 -4.23 -5.36 -0.45
CA THR A 75 -5.27 -4.39 -0.21
C THR A 75 -5.48 -3.69 -1.53
N ASN A 76 -6.61 -3.98 -2.17
CA ASN A 76 -7.10 -3.30 -3.36
C ASN A 76 -7.40 -1.79 -3.12
N LYS A 77 -6.92 -1.23 -2.01
CA LYS A 77 -7.09 0.17 -1.59
C LYS A 77 -6.67 1.12 -2.70
N LYS A 78 -5.51 0.95 -3.34
CA LYS A 78 -5.08 1.88 -4.40
C LYS A 78 -6.01 1.93 -5.64
N LEU A 79 -6.76 0.86 -5.93
CA LEU A 79 -7.77 0.86 -7.00
C LEU A 79 -9.11 1.43 -6.53
N GLN A 80 -9.50 1.17 -5.28
CA GLN A 80 -10.70 1.75 -4.68
C GLN A 80 -10.55 3.26 -4.40
N ASP A 81 -9.39 3.69 -3.91
CA ASP A 81 -9.06 5.09 -3.61
C ASP A 81 -9.17 5.97 -4.86
N LYS A 82 -8.70 5.50 -6.03
CA LYS A 82 -8.84 6.25 -7.28
C LYS A 82 -10.30 6.48 -7.68
N LYS A 83 -11.16 5.46 -7.53
CA LYS A 83 -12.60 5.59 -7.80
C LYS A 83 -13.28 6.51 -6.79
N MET A 84 -12.96 6.38 -5.51
CA MET A 84 -13.51 7.21 -4.44
C MET A 84 -13.09 8.69 -4.58
N ILE A 85 -11.83 8.95 -4.91
CA ILE A 85 -11.31 10.31 -5.15
C ILE A 85 -11.98 10.95 -6.38
N ALA A 86 -12.19 10.18 -7.45
CA ALA A 86 -12.86 10.67 -8.65
C ALA A 86 -14.33 11.01 -8.37
N GLN A 87 -15.03 10.14 -7.62
CA GLN A 87 -16.42 10.37 -7.21
C GLN A 87 -16.53 11.61 -6.31
N ALA A 88 -15.69 11.73 -5.29
CA ALA A 88 -15.69 12.88 -4.38
C ALA A 88 -15.48 14.22 -5.11
N LYS A 89 -14.61 14.26 -6.13
CA LYS A 89 -14.42 15.46 -6.97
C LYS A 89 -15.65 15.79 -7.82
N SER A 90 -16.36 14.78 -8.32
CA SER A 90 -17.61 14.95 -9.07
C SER A 90 -18.70 15.53 -8.17
N ASP A 91 -18.87 14.96 -6.97
CA ASP A 91 -19.90 15.38 -6.02
C ASP A 91 -19.63 16.80 -5.51
N GLN A 92 -18.36 17.15 -5.24
CA GLN A 92 -17.97 18.50 -4.84
C GLN A 92 -18.33 19.56 -5.89
N ARG A 93 -18.17 19.25 -7.18
CA ARG A 93 -18.55 20.15 -8.28
C ARG A 93 -20.06 20.34 -8.39
N MET A 94 -20.83 19.26 -8.20
CA MET A 94 -22.29 19.32 -8.19
C MET A 94 -22.80 20.20 -7.05
N LEU A 95 -22.27 19.98 -5.84
CA LEU A 95 -22.62 20.77 -4.65
C LEU A 95 -22.29 22.25 -4.82
N GLN A 96 -21.11 22.58 -5.39
CA GLN A 96 -20.74 23.97 -5.67
C GLN A 96 -21.72 24.65 -6.65
N LYS A 97 -22.15 23.92 -7.68
CA LYS A 97 -23.12 24.43 -8.66
C LYS A 97 -24.48 24.69 -8.04
N GLU A 98 -24.94 23.82 -7.14
CA GLU A 98 -26.20 24.02 -6.40
C GLU A 98 -26.13 25.23 -5.45
N ILE A 99 -25.01 25.39 -4.74
CA ILE A 99 -24.76 26.54 -3.87
C ILE A 99 -24.79 27.84 -4.70
N GLU A 100 -24.14 27.85 -5.86
CA GLU A 100 -24.12 29.01 -6.75
C GLU A 100 -25.52 29.39 -7.25
N VAL A 101 -26.33 28.40 -7.65
CA VAL A 101 -27.72 28.62 -8.06
C VAL A 101 -28.55 29.19 -6.90
N SER A 102 -28.38 28.66 -5.69
CA SER A 102 -29.07 29.14 -4.48
C SER A 102 -28.69 30.59 -4.15
N ASN A 103 -27.39 30.92 -4.21
CA ASN A 103 -26.89 32.26 -3.97
C ASN A 103 -27.37 33.27 -5.02
N ARG A 104 -27.40 32.86 -6.30
CA ARG A 104 -27.95 33.69 -7.38
C ARG A 104 -29.43 33.99 -7.15
N ARG A 105 -30.21 32.98 -6.74
CA ARG A 105 -31.62 33.17 -6.36
C ARG A 105 -31.70 34.18 -5.21
N ARG A 106 -31.02 33.95 -4.08
CA ARG A 106 -31.02 34.88 -2.93
C ARG A 106 -30.72 36.33 -3.34
N LYS A 107 -29.72 36.55 -4.20
CA LYS A 107 -29.38 37.88 -4.72
C LYS A 107 -30.52 38.50 -5.54
N ASN A 108 -31.13 37.72 -6.44
CA ASN A 108 -32.25 38.21 -7.24
C ASN A 108 -33.48 38.53 -6.39
N TRP A 109 -33.77 37.71 -5.38
CA TRP A 109 -34.85 37.96 -4.41
C TRP A 109 -34.59 39.23 -3.61
N MET A 110 -33.36 39.44 -3.15
CA MET A 110 -32.96 40.64 -2.42
C MET A 110 -33.10 41.92 -3.26
N LEU A 111 -32.72 41.88 -4.55
CA LEU A 111 -32.89 43.01 -5.47
C LEU A 111 -34.38 43.31 -5.73
N ALA A 112 -35.19 42.28 -5.96
CA ALA A 112 -36.63 42.44 -6.19
C ALA A 112 -37.38 43.00 -4.97
N LEU A 113 -36.92 42.69 -3.74
CA LEU A 113 -37.41 43.31 -2.50
C LEU A 113 -37.02 44.80 -2.44
N GLY A 114 -35.77 45.14 -2.73
CA GLY A 114 -35.28 46.53 -2.73
C GLY A 114 -35.98 47.42 -3.78
N ASP A 115 -36.28 46.87 -4.95
CA ASP A 115 -37.01 47.55 -6.02
C ASP A 115 -38.54 47.64 -5.77
N GLY A 116 -39.02 47.16 -4.61
CA GLY A 116 -40.44 47.22 -4.23
C GLY A 116 -41.36 46.28 -5.01
N LYS A 117 -40.80 45.34 -5.79
CA LYS A 117 -41.57 44.34 -6.57
C LYS A 117 -42.04 43.15 -5.73
N LEU A 118 -41.64 43.08 -4.45
CA LEU A 118 -42.03 42.08 -3.48
C LEU A 118 -42.38 42.77 -2.15
N SER A 119 -43.44 42.29 -1.48
CA SER A 119 -43.87 42.78 -0.15
C SER A 119 -43.25 41.95 0.99
N PRO A 120 -42.77 42.56 2.09
CA PRO A 120 -42.18 41.84 3.22
C PRO A 120 -43.18 40.94 3.97
N ALA A 121 -44.50 41.09 3.74
CA ALA A 121 -45.53 40.28 4.38
C ALA A 121 -45.53 38.80 3.92
N ILE A 122 -44.88 38.47 2.80
CA ILE A 122 -44.84 37.10 2.24
C ILE A 122 -43.76 36.23 2.91
N MET A 123 -42.93 36.79 3.80
CA MET A 123 -41.80 36.11 4.45
C MET A 123 -42.08 35.52 5.85
N GLN A 124 -43.31 35.55 6.37
CA GLN A 124 -43.66 35.13 7.74
C GLN A 124 -44.42 33.79 7.87
N THR A 125 -44.37 32.92 6.86
CA THR A 125 -44.87 31.53 6.96
C THR A 125 -43.80 30.57 6.50
#